data_AF-A0A1G1WJ20-F1
#
_entry.id   AF-A0A1G1WJ20-F1
#
_cell.length_a   1.000
_cell.length_b   1.000
_cell.length_c   1.000
_cell.angle_alpha   90.00
_cell.angle_beta   90.00
_cell.angle_gamma   90.00
#
_symmetry.space_group_name_H-M   'P 1'
#
loop_
_entity.id
_entity.type
_entity.pdbx_description
1 polymer ?
#
loop_
_entity_poly.entity_id
_entity_poly.type
_entity_poly.pdbx_seq_one_letter_code
_entity_poly.pdbx_strand_id
1 'polypeptide(L)' 'MSESDVVNGFNIYKEAASKMGLKPLHAHISMEKGFAYCLTEAPSANEVREAHANAVPLEDVVEVKTIT' A
#
# COMPACT_ATOMS: atom_id res chain seq x y z
N MET A 1 4.56 7.79 -14.93
CA MET A 1 5.29 7.20 -13.79
C MET A 1 6.02 5.97 -14.31
N SER A 2 7.30 5.81 -14.01
CA SER A 2 8.05 4.60 -14.43
C SER A 2 7.74 3.42 -13.50
N GLU A 3 8.01 2.20 -13.95
CA GLU A 3 7.87 1.01 -13.10
C GLU A 3 8.73 1.11 -11.83
N SER A 4 9.94 1.65 -11.96
CA SER A 4 10.83 1.92 -10.83
C SER A 4 10.25 2.87 -9.79
N ASP A 5 9.49 3.88 -10.22
CA ASP A 5 8.85 4.84 -9.30
C ASP A 5 7.75 4.14 -8.47
N VAL A 6 6.96 3.25 -9.10
CA VAL A 6 5.91 2.48 -8.42
C VAL A 6 6.52 1.53 -7.39
N VAL A 7 7.57 0.81 -7.79
CA VAL A 7 8.27 -0.14 -6.92
C VAL A 7 8.90 0.57 -5.73
N ASN A 8 9.56 1.71 -5.96
CA ASN A 8 10.13 2.51 -4.87
C ASN A 8 9.06 3.03 -3.92
N GLY A 9 7.95 3.55 -4.44
CA GLY A 9 6.87 4.03 -3.58
C GLY A 9 6.21 2.90 -2.77
N PHE A 10 6.08 1.69 -3.34
CA PHE A 10 5.66 0.52 -2.56
C PHE A 10 6.67 0.16 -1.46
N ASN A 11 7.98 0.22 -1.73
CA ASN A 11 8.99 -0.06 -0.71
C ASN A 11 8.95 0.96 0.44
N ILE A 12 8.79 2.25 0.14
CA ILE A 12 8.62 3.31 1.15
C ILE A 12 7.39 3.04 2.01
N TYR A 13 6.26 2.72 1.38
CA TYR A 13 5.04 2.32 2.07
C TYR A 13 5.27 1.09 2.97
N LYS A 14 5.88 0.04 2.43
CA LYS A 14 6.12 -1.23 3.14
C LYS A 14 6.95 -1.00 4.39
N GLU A 15 7.99 -0.17 4.32
CA GLU A 15 8.81 0.18 5.47
C GLU A 15 8.02 0.98 6.52
N ALA A 16 7.25 1.98 6.10
CA ALA A 16 6.42 2.79 7.00
C ALA A 16 5.37 1.94 7.71
N ALA A 17 4.62 1.13 6.95
CA ALA A 17 3.63 0.19 7.46
C ALA A 17 4.25 -0.78 8.48
N SER A 18 5.41 -1.35 8.15
CA SER A 18 6.11 -2.28 9.05
C SER A 18 6.58 -1.60 10.35
N LYS A 19 7.04 -0.34 10.29
CA LYS A 19 7.42 0.44 11.49
C LYS A 19 6.23 0.76 12.40
N MET A 20 5.02 0.86 11.82
CA MET A 20 3.77 1.04 12.57
C MET A 20 3.20 -0.28 13.11
N GLY A 21 3.83 -1.42 12.83
CA GLY A 21 3.35 -2.74 13.24
C GLY A 21 2.27 -3.33 12.31
N LEU A 22 2.02 -2.70 11.16
CA LEU A 22 1.14 -3.22 10.12
C LEU A 22 1.83 -4.34 9.34
N LYS A 23 1.04 -5.20 8.69
CA LYS A 23 1.54 -6.31 7.89
C LYS A 23 1.19 -6.13 6.42
N PRO A 24 2.05 -5.48 5.62
CA PRO A 24 1.88 -5.44 4.17
C PRO A 24 2.14 -6.84 3.58
N LEU A 25 1.09 -7.47 3.05
CA LEU A 25 1.10 -8.86 2.58
C LEU A 25 1.50 -8.97 1.12
N HIS A 26 0.90 -8.16 0.26
CA HIS A 26 1.13 -8.22 -1.18
C HIS A 26 0.91 -6.86 -1.85
N ALA A 27 1.51 -6.66 -3.01
CA ALA A 27 1.14 -5.58 -3.90
C ALA A 27 1.04 -6.07 -5.34
N HIS A 28 -0.03 -5.71 -6.01
CA HIS A 28 -0.22 -5.95 -7.44
C HIS A 28 -0.08 -4.65 -8.20
N ILE A 29 0.93 -4.55 -9.07
CA ILE A 29 1.21 -3.37 -9.87
C ILE A 29 0.66 -3.58 -11.28
N SER A 30 -0.20 -2.67 -11.74
CA SER A 30 -0.74 -2.64 -13.10
C SER A 30 -0.27 -1.38 -13.82
N MET A 31 0.82 -1.51 -14.59
CA MET A 31 1.37 -0.39 -15.37
C MET A 31 0.42 0.09 -16.47
N GLU A 32 -0.36 -0.81 -17.07
CA GLU A 32 -1.36 -0.49 -18.09
C GLU A 32 -2.44 0.45 -17.54
N LYS A 33 -2.93 0.18 -16.33
CA LYS A 33 -3.96 0.99 -15.69
C LYS A 33 -3.38 2.18 -14.91
N GLY A 34 -2.07 2.17 -14.63
CA GLY A 34 -1.40 3.17 -13.80
C GLY A 34 -1.73 3.06 -12.31
N PHE A 35 -2.12 1.87 -11.82
CA PHE A 35 -2.50 1.64 -10.42
C PHE A 35 -1.64 0.56 -9.77
N ALA A 36 -1.50 0.68 -8.45
CA ALA A 36 -1.00 -0.39 -7.58
C ALA A 36 -2.05 -0.71 -6.52
N TYR A 37 -2.29 -2.00 -6.30
CA TYR A 37 -3.19 -2.49 -5.26
C TYR A 37 -2.35 -3.08 -4.14
N CYS A 38 -2.35 -2.44 -2.97
CA CYS A 38 -1.65 -2.94 -1.77
C CYS A 38 -2.63 -3.69 -0.88
N LEU A 39 -2.26 -4.91 -0.49
CA LEU A 39 -2.98 -5.72 0.48
C LEU A 39 -2.22 -5.72 1.80
N THR A 40 -2.87 -5.22 2.85
CA THR A 40 -2.26 -5.02 4.16
C THR A 40 -3.22 -5.42 5.26
N GLU A 41 -2.75 -6.26 6.18
CA GLU A 41 -3.46 -6.54 7.42
C GLU A 41 -3.11 -5.43 8.43
N ALA A 42 -4.15 -4.75 8.90
CA ALA A 42 -4.05 -3.59 9.78
C ALA A 42 -5.26 -3.54 10.74
N PRO A 43 -5.12 -2.93 11.92
CA PRO A 43 -6.23 -2.69 12.85
C PRO A 43 -7.30 -1.73 12.29
N SER A 44 -6.91 -0.80 11.41
CA SER A 44 -7.82 0.16 10.80
C SER A 44 -7.34 0.67 9.44
N ALA A 45 -8.29 1.10 8.60
CA ALA A 45 -7.99 1.80 7.34
C ALA A 45 -7.22 3.11 7.54
N ASN A 46 -7.37 3.77 8.70
CA ASN A 46 -6.67 5.03 8.98
C ASN A 46 -5.17 4.82 9.17
N GLU A 47 -4.75 3.75 9.84
CA GLU A 47 -3.32 3.42 9.97
C GLU A 47 -2.68 3.11 8.62
N VAL A 48 -3.43 2.49 7.70
CA VAL A 48 -2.98 2.27 6.32
C VAL A 48 -2.80 3.60 5.57
N ARG A 49 -3.71 4.56 5.75
CA ARG A 49 -3.59 5.91 5.17
C ARG A 49 -2.38 6.66 5.72
N GLU A 50 -2.16 6.59 7.02
CA GLU A 50 -0.99 7.20 7.67
C GLU A 50 0.32 6.61 7.16
N ALA A 51 0.40 5.28 7.03
CA ALA A 51 1.57 4.61 6.45
C ALA A 51 1.83 5.03 4.98
N HIS A 52 0.79 5.43 4.25
CA HIS A 52 0.88 5.91 2.87
C HIS A 52 1.27 7.38 2.72
N ALA A 53 1.25 8.19 3.79
CA ALA A 53 1.39 9.65 3.70
C ALA A 53 2.66 10.14 2.99
N ASN A 54 3.75 9.35 3.03
CA ASN A 54 5.03 9.67 2.39
C ASN A 54 5.40 8.74 1.22
N ALA A 55 4.45 7.92 0.75
CA ALA A 55 4.64 6.91 -0.28
C ALA A 55 4.04 7.35 -1.64
N VAL A 56 3.69 6.38 -2.49
CA VAL A 56 2.89 6.65 -3.70
C VAL A 56 1.52 7.26 -3.35
N PRO A 57 0.96 8.12 -4.22
CA PRO A 57 -0.39 8.65 -4.05
C PRO A 57 -1.40 7.55 -3.77
N LEU A 58 -2.21 7.76 -2.73
CA LEU A 58 -3.25 6.86 -2.31
C LEU A 58 -4.60 7.38 -2.79
N GLU A 59 -5.23 6.63 -3.68
CA GLU A 59 -6.55 6.95 -4.21
C GLU A 59 -7.66 6.58 -3.23
N ASP A 60 -7.64 5.36 -2.70
CA ASP A 60 -8.65 4.86 -1.76
C ASP A 60 -8.09 3.76 -0.85
N VAL A 61 -8.76 3.54 0.29
CA VAL A 61 -8.54 2.41 1.19
C VAL A 61 -9.88 1.77 1.50
N VAL A 62 -10.02 0.53 1.05
CA VAL A 62 -11.21 -0.29 1.30
C VAL A 62 -10.86 -1.35 2.33
N GLU A 63 -11.61 -1.38 3.42
CA GLU A 63 -11.51 -2.46 4.40
C GLU A 63 -12.20 -3.72 3.87
N VAL A 64 -11.47 -4.83 3.87
CA VAL A 64 -12.00 -6.16 3.52
C VAL A 64 -11.96 -7.05 4.76
N LYS A 65 -13.05 -7.76 5.02
CA LYS A 65 -13.18 -8.60 6.23
C LYS A 65 -12.47 -9.95 6.13
N THR A 66 -12.20 -10.41 4.91
CA THR A 66 -11.62 -11.72 4.64
C THR A 66 -10.66 -11.64 3.47
N ILE A 67 -9.54 -12.33 3.60
CA ILE A 67 -8.57 -12.59 2.54
C ILE A 67 -8.61 -14.10 2.33
N THR A 68 -8.98 -14.54 1.12
CA THR A 68 -9.10 -15.96 0.74
C THR A 68 -8.06 -16.34 -0.27
#